data_AF-A0A355GV24-F1
#
_entry.id   AF-A0A355GV24-F1
#
_cell.length_a   1.000
_cell.length_b   1.000
_cell.length_c   1.000
_cell.angle_alpha   90.00
_cell.angle_beta   90.00
_cell.angle_gamma   90.00
#
_symmetry.space_group_name_H-M   'P 1'
#
loop_
_entity.id
_entity.type
_entity.pdbx_description
1 polymer ?
#
loop_
_entity_poly.entity_id
_entity_poly.type
_entity_poly.pdbx_seq_one_letter_code
_entity_poly.pdbx_strand_id
1 'polypeptide(L)'
;MLFSYVAAVFMFLSCTAASYAAESMEPRNGLQLELVKGGDLWGYAGQHCHLYQNWDGSGFIIETKVYFPTEGKPGSFPRESWYGIYVQDTNHGYRYTYGPLNRGRNMSPDTISLGAVRYEKRSRFQPLSDFFYVPKEKCFVFLRLQFIPAKGTDEKGRLVGWAAAPGEDWVKVWDYKVAEEFAPNRIGLSVESYHPTNSFGPVTFEYFLIDGAFPTRSSYFGEYWSLDGWEFDLGKRVKLQFKEEADGLKR
;
A
#
# COMPACT_ATOMS: atom_id res chain seq x y z
N MET A 1 -14.75 -10.83 33.77
CA MET A 1 -13.94 -11.62 32.82
C MET A 1 -14.66 -11.68 31.47
N LEU A 2 -14.69 -10.60 30.71
CA LEU A 2 -15.46 -10.53 29.44
C LEU A 2 -14.67 -9.82 28.32
N PHE A 3 -13.34 -9.85 28.37
CA PHE A 3 -12.47 -9.15 27.40
C PHE A 3 -11.70 -10.09 26.45
N SER A 4 -11.83 -11.41 26.60
CA SER A 4 -10.99 -12.37 25.85
C SER A 4 -11.63 -12.98 24.61
N TYR A 5 -12.92 -12.73 24.34
CA TYR A 5 -13.65 -13.38 23.24
C TYR A 5 -13.76 -12.53 21.96
N VAL A 6 -13.58 -11.22 22.01
CA VAL A 6 -13.70 -10.35 20.82
C VAL A 6 -12.46 -10.42 19.93
N ALA A 7 -11.27 -10.62 20.50
CA ALA A 7 -10.02 -10.74 19.74
C ALA A 7 -9.92 -12.05 18.95
N ALA A 8 -10.58 -13.12 19.41
CA ALA A 8 -10.55 -14.41 18.74
C ALA A 8 -11.38 -14.41 17.44
N VAL A 9 -12.50 -13.67 17.40
CA VAL A 9 -13.40 -13.64 16.23
C VAL A 9 -12.77 -12.86 15.07
N PHE A 10 -11.96 -11.83 15.34
CA PHE A 10 -11.24 -11.09 14.29
C PHE A 10 -10.08 -11.86 13.66
N MET A 11 -9.40 -12.73 14.43
CA MET A 11 -8.35 -13.59 13.87
C MET A 11 -8.89 -14.63 12.87
N PHE A 12 -10.08 -15.17 13.11
CA PHE A 12 -10.69 -16.17 12.21
C PHE A 12 -11.17 -15.59 10.86
N LEU A 13 -11.49 -14.30 10.78
CA LEU A 13 -11.84 -13.64 9.51
C LEU A 13 -10.61 -13.32 8.63
N SER A 14 -9.44 -13.14 9.25
CA SER A 14 -8.20 -12.86 8.50
C SER A 14 -7.64 -14.10 7.78
N CYS A 15 -7.89 -15.31 8.31
CA CYS A 15 -7.51 -16.56 7.66
C CYS A 15 -8.43 -16.92 6.49
N THR A 16 -9.74 -16.64 6.59
CA THR A 16 -10.69 -16.99 5.52
C THR A 16 -10.57 -16.09 4.29
N ALA A 17 -10.19 -14.82 4.44
CA ALA A 17 -9.91 -13.93 3.31
C ALA A 17 -8.69 -14.38 2.49
N ALA A 18 -7.65 -14.90 3.14
CA ALA A 18 -6.47 -15.44 2.46
C ALA A 18 -6.77 -16.76 1.74
N SER A 19 -7.61 -17.63 2.32
CA SER A 19 -8.01 -18.89 1.68
C SER A 19 -8.99 -18.72 0.51
N TYR A 20 -9.85 -17.69 0.52
CA TYR A 20 -10.79 -17.44 -0.59
C TYR A 20 -10.17 -16.70 -1.79
N ALA A 21 -9.03 -16.03 -1.61
CA ALA A 21 -8.37 -15.28 -2.66
C ALA A 21 -7.34 -16.10 -3.47
N ALA A 22 -7.31 -17.43 -3.27
CA ALA A 22 -6.42 -18.35 -3.99
C ALA A 22 -6.79 -18.59 -5.47
N GLU A 23 -7.97 -18.15 -5.94
CA GLU A 23 -8.53 -18.69 -7.20
C GLU A 23 -8.58 -17.77 -8.43
N SER A 24 -8.15 -16.50 -8.38
CA SER A 24 -8.12 -15.68 -9.60
C SER A 24 -6.79 -14.95 -9.82
N MET A 25 -6.04 -15.41 -10.83
CA MET A 25 -4.79 -14.79 -11.30
C MET A 25 -5.02 -13.50 -12.09
N GLU A 26 -6.21 -13.32 -12.66
CA GLU A 26 -6.58 -12.08 -13.34
C GLU A 26 -6.94 -10.97 -12.34
N PRO A 27 -6.61 -9.70 -12.62
CA PRO A 27 -7.13 -8.57 -11.85
C PRO A 27 -8.66 -8.55 -11.92
N ARG A 28 -9.31 -8.83 -10.79
CA ARG A 28 -10.73 -8.51 -10.59
C ARG A 28 -10.94 -6.99 -10.69
N ASN A 29 -12.19 -6.56 -10.83
CA ASN A 29 -12.58 -5.15 -10.67
C ASN A 29 -11.84 -4.52 -9.47
N GLY A 30 -11.30 -3.32 -9.64
CA GLY A 30 -10.49 -2.69 -8.59
C GLY A 30 -10.08 -1.25 -8.91
N LEU A 31 -9.52 -0.59 -7.89
CA LEU A 31 -8.99 0.77 -8.01
C LEU A 31 -7.69 0.72 -8.81
N GLN A 32 -7.70 1.25 -10.04
CA GLN A 32 -6.54 1.25 -10.90
C GLN A 32 -5.83 2.60 -10.89
N LEU A 33 -4.54 2.55 -10.59
CA LEU A 33 -3.67 3.71 -10.59
C LEU A 33 -2.57 3.50 -11.61
N GLU A 34 -2.51 4.38 -12.60
CA GLU A 34 -1.44 4.42 -13.59
C GLU A 34 -0.56 5.65 -13.31
N LEU A 35 0.72 5.42 -13.08
CA LEU A 35 1.69 6.51 -12.99
C LEU A 35 2.09 6.93 -14.41
N VAL A 36 1.64 8.11 -14.81
CA VAL A 36 1.95 8.71 -16.12
C VAL A 36 3.36 9.32 -16.12
N LYS A 37 3.83 9.83 -14.98
CA LYS A 37 5.21 10.33 -14.81
C LYS A 37 5.67 10.37 -13.35
N GLY A 38 6.94 10.10 -13.10
CA GLY A 38 7.56 10.27 -11.77
C GLY A 38 7.69 11.74 -11.33
N GLY A 39 8.26 11.96 -10.15
CA GLY A 39 8.11 13.24 -9.43
C GLY A 39 9.37 13.98 -9.01
N ASP A 40 10.59 13.50 -9.32
CA ASP A 40 11.85 14.00 -8.73
C ASP A 40 11.74 14.19 -7.21
N LEU A 41 11.50 13.08 -6.54
CA LEU A 41 11.04 13.06 -5.16
C LEU A 41 12.20 13.19 -4.14
N TRP A 42 13.33 13.82 -4.50
CA TRP A 42 14.40 14.08 -3.53
C TRP A 42 13.91 14.95 -2.39
N GLY A 43 14.02 14.47 -1.16
CA GLY A 43 13.75 15.25 0.07
C GLY A 43 12.43 16.03 0.08
N TYR A 44 11.31 15.42 -0.35
CA TYR A 44 9.99 16.06 -0.48
C TYR A 44 9.86 17.16 -1.56
N ALA A 45 10.87 17.38 -2.42
CA ALA A 45 10.84 18.47 -3.40
C ALA A 45 9.73 18.34 -4.45
N GLY A 46 9.35 17.12 -4.81
CA GLY A 46 8.29 16.85 -5.79
C GLY A 46 6.91 16.65 -5.16
N GLN A 47 5.85 16.92 -5.94
CA GLN A 47 4.48 16.59 -5.55
C GLN A 47 4.33 15.07 -5.45
N HIS A 48 3.83 14.54 -4.34
CA HIS A 48 3.63 13.10 -4.15
C HIS A 48 2.22 12.66 -4.50
N CYS A 49 2.09 11.47 -5.08
CA CYS A 49 0.80 11.00 -5.60
C CYS A 49 0.16 9.96 -4.69
N HIS A 50 -0.97 10.33 -4.08
CA HIS A 50 -1.62 9.49 -3.10
C HIS A 50 -3.14 9.73 -3.04
N LEU A 51 -3.85 8.66 -2.69
CA LEU A 51 -5.23 8.69 -2.23
C LEU A 51 -5.19 8.43 -0.74
N TYR A 52 -5.92 9.21 0.05
CA TYR A 52 -5.88 9.06 1.50
C TYR A 52 -7.21 9.33 2.18
N GLN A 53 -7.35 8.79 3.38
CA GLN A 53 -8.33 9.17 4.39
C GLN A 53 -7.61 9.94 5.50
N ASN A 54 -8.29 10.91 6.09
CA ASN A 54 -7.79 11.56 7.31
C ASN A 54 -7.74 10.57 8.46
N TRP A 55 -6.75 10.73 9.32
CA TRP A 55 -6.53 9.89 10.48
C TRP A 55 -6.19 10.74 11.71
N ASP A 56 -6.34 10.19 12.91
CA ASP A 56 -6.16 10.90 14.18
C ASP A 56 -4.86 10.56 14.91
N GLY A 57 -4.03 9.71 14.32
CA GLY A 57 -2.80 9.21 14.93
C GLY A 57 -3.00 8.00 15.85
N SER A 58 -4.22 7.45 15.95
CA SER A 58 -4.46 6.20 16.68
C SER A 58 -3.84 4.99 15.96
N GLY A 59 -3.66 3.89 16.70
CA GLY A 59 -3.18 2.63 16.13
C GLY A 59 -4.14 2.03 15.13
N PHE A 60 -3.60 1.34 14.13
CA PHE A 60 -4.39 0.74 13.07
C PHE A 60 -3.76 -0.52 12.47
N ILE A 61 -4.56 -1.29 11.74
CA ILE A 61 -4.14 -2.32 10.79
C ILE A 61 -4.80 -2.03 9.45
N ILE A 62 -3.99 -1.91 8.39
CA ILE A 62 -4.45 -1.79 7.01
C ILE A 62 -4.13 -3.08 6.26
N GLU A 63 -5.07 -3.58 5.46
CA GLU A 63 -4.86 -4.67 4.53
C GLU A 63 -5.28 -4.30 3.10
N THR A 64 -4.53 -4.80 2.13
CA THR A 64 -4.88 -4.70 0.70
C THR A 64 -4.35 -5.89 -0.09
N LYS A 65 -4.98 -6.18 -1.22
CA LYS A 65 -4.45 -7.02 -2.28
C LYS A 65 -4.10 -6.13 -3.47
N VAL A 66 -2.87 -6.24 -3.95
CA VAL A 66 -2.36 -5.40 -5.04
C VAL A 66 -1.77 -6.24 -6.17
N TYR A 67 -2.22 -5.95 -7.40
CA TYR A 67 -1.73 -6.56 -8.63
C TYR A 67 -0.53 -5.80 -9.19
N PHE A 68 0.41 -6.54 -9.76
CA PHE A 68 1.63 -6.00 -10.33
C PHE A 68 1.37 -5.29 -11.68
N PRO A 69 2.08 -4.18 -11.96
CA PRO A 69 1.96 -3.49 -13.23
C PRO A 69 2.50 -4.35 -14.37
N THR A 70 1.80 -4.32 -15.50
CA THR A 70 2.15 -5.07 -16.72
C THR A 70 2.83 -4.19 -17.75
N GLU A 71 2.61 -2.88 -17.71
CA GLU A 71 3.10 -1.91 -18.69
C GLU A 71 3.84 -0.75 -18.02
N GLY A 72 4.69 -0.07 -18.79
CA GLY A 72 5.44 1.09 -18.32
C GLY A 72 6.62 1.45 -19.21
N LYS A 73 7.32 2.52 -18.83
CA LYS A 73 8.51 3.03 -19.49
C LYS A 73 9.57 3.39 -18.43
N PRO A 74 10.83 2.95 -18.58
CA PRO A 74 11.39 2.08 -19.63
C PRO A 74 11.05 0.58 -19.51
N GLY A 75 10.24 0.18 -18.54
CA GLY A 75 9.78 -1.21 -18.38
C GLY A 75 8.53 -1.26 -17.51
N SER A 76 7.99 -2.45 -17.27
CA SER A 76 6.70 -2.60 -16.56
C SER A 76 6.75 -2.16 -15.10
N PHE A 77 7.93 -2.17 -14.49
CA PHE A 77 8.12 -1.66 -13.14
C PHE A 77 9.50 -1.02 -13.04
N PRO A 78 9.67 0.23 -13.49
CA PRO A 78 10.98 0.87 -13.60
C PRO A 78 11.73 0.98 -12.28
N ARG A 79 13.06 1.10 -12.36
CA ARG A 79 13.94 1.39 -11.22
C ARG A 79 13.47 2.62 -10.43
N GLU A 80 13.64 2.53 -9.11
CA GLU A 80 13.24 3.53 -8.12
C GLU A 80 11.76 3.91 -8.24
N SER A 81 10.92 2.90 -8.46
CA SER A 81 9.46 3.01 -8.45
C SER A 81 8.88 2.15 -7.33
N TRP A 82 7.78 2.61 -6.75
CA TRP A 82 7.12 1.95 -5.62
C TRP A 82 5.63 2.21 -5.60
N TYR A 83 4.90 1.33 -4.94
CA TYR A 83 3.47 1.50 -4.69
C TYR A 83 3.04 0.66 -3.49
N GLY A 84 1.91 1.01 -2.89
CA GLY A 84 1.35 0.26 -1.76
C GLY A 84 0.67 1.14 -0.72
N ILE A 85 0.64 0.64 0.51
CA ILE A 85 0.00 1.29 1.66
C ILE A 85 0.79 2.53 2.04
N TYR A 86 0.09 3.65 2.09
CA TYR A 86 0.60 4.99 2.37
C TYR A 86 0.24 5.43 3.78
N VAL A 87 1.18 6.04 4.49
CA VAL A 87 0.97 6.65 5.80
C VAL A 87 1.75 7.95 5.89
N GLN A 88 1.14 9.02 6.39
CA GLN A 88 1.80 10.31 6.54
C GLN A 88 1.41 11.00 7.85
N ASP A 89 2.41 11.64 8.46
CA ASP A 89 2.28 12.68 9.46
C ASP A 89 2.73 13.99 8.81
N THR A 90 1.76 14.80 8.40
CA THR A 90 2.03 16.09 7.74
C THR A 90 2.53 17.15 8.71
N ASN A 91 2.20 17.03 10.01
CA ASN A 91 2.59 17.98 11.04
C ASN A 91 4.11 17.93 11.26
N HIS A 92 4.65 16.71 11.38
CA HIS A 92 6.08 16.50 11.65
C HIS A 92 6.89 16.12 10.39
N GLY A 93 6.23 15.93 9.25
CA GLY A 93 6.88 15.69 7.97
C GLY A 93 7.45 14.28 7.82
N TYR A 94 6.71 13.28 8.31
CA TYR A 94 7.01 11.87 8.10
C TYR A 94 6.07 11.27 7.06
N ARG A 95 6.61 10.44 6.17
CA ARG A 95 5.85 9.69 5.18
C ARG A 95 6.46 8.32 5.00
N TYR A 96 5.61 7.32 4.90
CA TYR A 96 5.97 5.94 4.64
C TYR A 96 5.07 5.37 3.55
N THR A 97 5.65 4.69 2.57
CA THR A 97 4.91 3.80 1.66
C THR A 97 5.48 2.40 1.80
N TYR A 98 4.64 1.42 2.16
CA TYR A 98 5.00 0.01 2.28
C TYR A 98 4.33 -0.81 1.18
N GLY A 99 5.11 -1.62 0.47
CA GLY A 99 4.63 -2.45 -0.64
C GLY A 99 5.73 -2.77 -1.65
N PRO A 100 5.38 -3.15 -2.89
CA PRO A 100 6.34 -3.37 -3.96
C PRO A 100 7.26 -2.17 -4.20
N LEU A 101 8.55 -2.45 -4.32
CA LEU A 101 9.60 -1.47 -4.56
C LEU A 101 10.64 -2.05 -5.50
N ASN A 102 10.88 -1.40 -6.64
CA ASN A 102 12.01 -1.75 -7.48
C ASN A 102 13.18 -0.79 -7.21
N ARG A 103 14.24 -1.26 -6.55
CA ARG A 103 15.54 -0.55 -6.49
C ARG A 103 16.55 -1.04 -7.53
N GLY A 104 16.27 -2.19 -8.13
CA GLY A 104 17.14 -2.88 -9.06
C GLY A 104 17.30 -2.12 -10.38
N ARG A 105 18.33 -2.49 -11.15
CA ARG A 105 18.57 -1.93 -12.49
C ARG A 105 17.66 -2.55 -13.56
N ASN A 106 17.09 -3.73 -13.28
CA ASN A 106 16.13 -4.35 -14.18
C ASN A 106 14.80 -3.56 -14.13
N MET A 107 14.37 -3.03 -15.27
CA MET A 107 13.16 -2.20 -15.41
C MET A 107 11.87 -3.02 -15.54
N SER A 108 12.00 -4.34 -15.72
CA SER A 108 10.91 -5.32 -15.77
C SER A 108 11.34 -6.58 -15.02
N PRO A 109 11.46 -6.51 -13.68
CA PRO A 109 11.94 -7.64 -12.90
C PRO A 109 10.95 -8.81 -12.91
N ASP A 110 11.46 -10.02 -13.08
CA ASP A 110 10.68 -11.28 -12.98
C ASP A 110 10.32 -11.64 -11.54
N THR A 111 10.95 -10.97 -10.57
CA THR A 111 10.65 -11.10 -9.14
C THR A 111 10.48 -9.72 -8.53
N ILE A 112 9.33 -9.49 -7.89
CA ILE A 112 8.97 -8.24 -7.24
C ILE A 112 9.50 -8.25 -5.80
N SER A 113 10.36 -7.29 -5.47
CA SER A 113 10.83 -7.06 -4.10
C SER A 113 9.82 -6.20 -3.35
N LEU A 114 9.48 -6.59 -2.12
CA LEU A 114 8.76 -5.74 -1.19
C LEU A 114 9.73 -4.89 -0.38
N GLY A 115 9.29 -3.67 -0.06
CA GLY A 115 10.09 -2.69 0.63
C GLY A 115 9.25 -1.63 1.32
N ALA A 116 9.94 -0.62 1.80
CA ALA A 116 9.33 0.63 2.26
C ALA A 116 10.13 1.83 1.74
N VAL A 117 9.44 2.86 1.32
CA VAL A 117 10.03 4.18 1.10
C VAL A 117 9.70 5.06 2.28
N ARG A 118 10.73 5.70 2.83
CA ARG A 118 10.59 6.57 4.00
C ARG A 118 11.04 7.96 3.65
N TYR A 119 10.30 8.93 4.16
CA TYR A 119 10.74 10.30 4.23
C TYR A 119 10.58 10.80 5.65
N GLU A 120 11.66 11.21 6.26
CA GLU A 120 11.65 11.70 7.64
C GLU A 120 12.07 13.16 7.68
N LYS A 121 11.41 13.94 8.55
CA LYS A 121 11.70 15.36 8.78
C LYS A 121 11.82 16.14 7.47
N ARG A 122 10.85 15.93 6.56
CA ARG A 122 10.71 16.63 5.27
C ARG A 122 11.90 16.50 4.31
N SER A 123 12.85 15.58 4.50
CA SER A 123 14.07 15.58 3.66
C SER A 123 14.78 14.22 3.53
N ARG A 124 14.64 13.32 4.51
CA ARG A 124 15.42 12.07 4.55
C ARG A 124 14.75 10.96 3.75
N PHE A 125 14.82 11.06 2.43
CA PHE A 125 14.38 10.01 1.51
C PHE A 125 15.25 8.76 1.66
N GLN A 126 14.63 7.62 1.94
CA GLN A 126 15.32 6.34 2.08
C GLN A 126 14.45 5.20 1.55
N PRO A 127 14.80 4.60 0.39
CA PRO A 127 14.18 3.38 -0.09
C PRO A 127 14.86 2.17 0.58
N LEU A 128 14.07 1.36 1.28
CA LEU A 128 14.47 0.10 1.89
C LEU A 128 13.79 -1.04 1.12
N SER A 129 14.55 -2.02 0.65
CA SER A 129 14.05 -3.13 -0.18
C SER A 129 14.39 -4.48 0.44
N ASP A 130 13.99 -5.54 -0.25
CA ASP A 130 14.48 -6.91 -0.06
C ASP A 130 13.97 -7.55 1.22
N PHE A 131 12.79 -7.11 1.65
CA PHE A 131 12.09 -7.64 2.83
C PHE A 131 11.42 -8.98 2.53
N PHE A 132 10.94 -9.13 1.29
CA PHE A 132 10.21 -10.29 0.79
C PHE A 132 10.23 -10.26 -0.74
N TYR A 133 10.10 -11.42 -1.38
CA TYR A 133 10.15 -11.54 -2.83
C TYR A 133 8.96 -12.34 -3.33
N VAL A 134 8.32 -11.85 -4.39
CA VAL A 134 7.19 -12.53 -5.04
C VAL A 134 7.51 -12.68 -6.53
N PRO A 135 7.51 -13.89 -7.10
CA PRO A 135 7.62 -14.06 -8.54
C PRO A 135 6.51 -13.29 -9.27
N LYS A 136 6.85 -12.53 -10.31
CA LYS A 136 5.89 -11.67 -11.03
C LYS A 136 4.76 -12.47 -11.66
N GLU A 137 5.01 -13.72 -12.04
CA GLU A 137 4.01 -14.69 -12.53
C GLU A 137 2.87 -15.00 -11.55
N LYS A 138 3.05 -14.69 -10.25
CA LYS A 138 1.99 -14.78 -9.24
C LYS A 138 0.95 -13.65 -9.38
N CYS A 139 1.21 -12.65 -10.23
CA CYS A 139 0.34 -11.51 -10.57
C CYS A 139 0.05 -10.51 -9.44
N PHE A 140 -0.02 -10.92 -8.18
CA PHE A 140 -0.38 -10.07 -7.05
C PHE A 140 0.29 -10.46 -5.75
N VAL A 141 0.12 -9.61 -4.73
CA VAL A 141 0.57 -9.84 -3.36
C VAL A 141 -0.46 -9.27 -2.37
N PHE A 142 -0.59 -9.92 -1.22
CA PHE A 142 -1.32 -9.36 -0.08
C PHE A 142 -0.37 -8.56 0.79
N LEU A 143 -0.79 -7.36 1.20
CA LEU A 143 -0.04 -6.48 2.08
C LEU A 143 -0.85 -6.20 3.33
N ARG A 144 -0.19 -6.20 4.48
CA ARG A 144 -0.74 -5.71 5.74
C ARG A 144 0.27 -4.78 6.40
N LEU A 145 -0.19 -3.61 6.85
CA LEU A 145 0.62 -2.66 7.61
C LEU A 145 -0.09 -2.34 8.93
N GLN A 146 0.62 -2.54 10.04
CA GLN A 146 0.15 -2.18 11.37
C GLN A 146 0.92 -0.99 11.89
N PHE A 147 0.20 0.01 12.42
CA PHE A 147 0.78 1.05 13.25
C PHE A 147 0.45 0.80 14.72
N ILE A 148 1.49 0.66 15.53
CA ILE A 148 1.42 0.52 16.98
C ILE A 148 1.92 1.83 17.57
N PRO A 149 1.06 2.69 18.13
CA PRO A 149 1.50 3.95 18.73
C PRO A 149 2.37 3.67 19.96
N ALA A 150 3.23 4.64 20.30
CA ALA A 150 3.99 4.61 21.55
C ALA A 150 3.04 4.51 22.76
N LYS A 151 3.40 3.70 23.76
CA LYS A 151 2.68 3.62 25.04
C LYS A 151 3.57 4.12 26.16
N GLY A 152 3.25 5.27 26.73
CA GLY A 152 4.08 5.89 27.77
C GLY A 152 5.41 6.41 27.24
N THR A 153 6.37 6.64 28.13
CA THR A 153 7.63 7.34 27.80
C THR A 153 8.73 6.44 27.25
N ASP A 154 8.65 5.13 27.49
CA ASP A 154 9.78 4.21 27.27
C ASP A 154 9.57 3.28 26.06
N GLU A 155 8.35 3.20 25.52
CA GLU A 155 8.04 2.40 24.32
C GLU A 155 7.96 3.28 23.08
N LYS A 156 8.78 2.97 22.07
CA LYS A 156 8.68 3.62 20.75
C LYS A 156 7.55 3.02 19.94
N GLY A 157 6.81 3.88 19.25
CA GLY A 157 5.84 3.45 18.25
C GLY A 157 6.49 2.63 17.14
N ARG A 158 5.71 1.81 16.44
CA ARG A 158 6.20 0.90 15.40
C ARG A 158 5.30 0.86 14.18
N LEU A 159 5.91 0.71 13.01
CA LEU A 159 5.26 0.24 11.79
C LEU A 159 5.69 -1.20 11.53
N VAL A 160 4.74 -2.11 11.39
CA VAL A 160 4.99 -3.53 11.17
C VAL A 160 4.35 -3.96 9.85
N GLY A 161 5.18 -4.35 8.89
CA GLY A 161 4.76 -4.82 7.57
C GLY A 161 4.71 -6.34 7.51
N TRP A 162 3.61 -6.85 6.96
CA TRP A 162 3.40 -8.25 6.65
C TRP A 162 3.05 -8.43 5.18
N ALA A 163 3.34 -9.60 4.64
CA ALA A 163 2.99 -9.95 3.28
C ALA A 163 2.65 -11.44 3.16
N ALA A 164 1.86 -11.77 2.14
CA ALA A 164 1.63 -13.13 1.70
C ALA A 164 1.61 -13.15 0.17
N ALA A 165 2.31 -14.10 -0.45
CA ALA A 165 2.13 -14.39 -1.86
C ALA A 165 0.84 -15.22 -2.06
N PRO A 166 0.32 -15.32 -3.30
CA PRO A 166 -0.87 -16.11 -3.57
C PRO A 166 -0.71 -17.58 -3.18
N GLY A 167 -1.58 -18.07 -2.30
CA GLY A 167 -1.54 -19.43 -1.77
C GLY A 167 -0.52 -19.67 -0.65
N GLU A 168 0.08 -18.61 -0.10
CA GLU A 168 1.06 -18.70 0.98
C GLU A 168 0.56 -18.03 2.27
N ASP A 169 1.19 -18.37 3.40
CA ASP A 169 0.88 -17.79 4.70
C ASP A 169 1.42 -16.36 4.85
N TRP A 170 0.79 -15.60 5.76
CA TRP A 170 1.28 -14.29 6.15
C TRP A 170 2.62 -14.38 6.89
N VAL A 171 3.60 -13.61 6.43
CA VAL A 171 4.92 -13.48 7.05
C VAL A 171 5.15 -12.04 7.48
N LYS A 172 5.73 -11.84 8.67
CA LYS A 172 6.22 -10.53 9.09
C LYS A 172 7.54 -10.24 8.38
N VAL A 173 7.56 -9.21 7.54
CA VAL A 173 8.70 -8.92 6.65
C VAL A 173 9.38 -7.61 7.00
N TRP A 174 8.71 -6.72 7.74
CA TRP A 174 9.26 -5.42 8.13
C TRP A 174 8.80 -5.01 9.53
N ASP A 175 9.70 -4.41 10.30
CA ASP A 175 9.44 -4.00 11.68
C ASP A 175 10.30 -2.78 12.02
N TYR A 176 9.67 -1.60 12.02
CA TYR A 176 10.36 -0.33 12.11
C TYR A 176 9.92 0.49 13.30
N LYS A 177 10.89 0.96 14.10
CA LYS A 177 10.66 1.92 15.19
C LYS A 177 10.51 3.31 14.59
N VAL A 178 9.33 3.91 14.75
CA VAL A 178 9.09 5.30 14.31
C VAL A 178 9.64 6.30 15.33
N ALA A 179 9.71 7.57 14.92
CA ALA A 179 10.00 8.69 15.82
C ALA A 179 8.91 8.81 16.91
N GLU A 180 9.28 9.34 18.07
CA GLU A 180 8.38 9.45 19.24
C GLU A 180 7.20 10.40 18.95
N GLU A 181 7.46 11.47 18.20
CA GLU A 181 6.47 12.45 17.79
C GLU A 181 5.56 11.98 16.63
N PHE A 182 5.82 10.81 16.04
CA PHE A 182 5.08 10.36 14.86
C PHE A 182 3.62 10.07 15.20
N ALA A 183 2.72 10.87 14.63
CA ALA A 183 1.28 10.73 14.76
C ALA A 183 0.65 10.84 13.35
N PRO A 184 0.41 9.71 12.67
CA PRO A 184 -0.07 9.74 11.29
C PRO A 184 -1.45 10.37 11.20
N ASN A 185 -1.59 11.41 10.39
CA ASN A 185 -2.87 12.07 10.14
C ASN A 185 -3.44 11.79 8.74
N ARG A 186 -2.77 10.95 7.96
CA ARG A 186 -3.26 10.43 6.68
C ARG A 186 -2.85 8.98 6.50
N ILE A 187 -3.77 8.16 6.01
CA ILE A 187 -3.54 6.77 5.61
C ILE A 187 -4.17 6.51 4.24
N GLY A 188 -3.62 5.61 3.43
CA GLY A 188 -4.21 5.30 2.13
C GLY A 188 -3.33 4.50 1.19
N LEU A 189 -3.33 4.87 -0.09
CA LEU A 189 -2.62 4.17 -1.17
C LEU A 189 -1.80 5.16 -2.01
N SER A 190 -0.65 4.72 -2.51
CA SER A 190 0.20 5.54 -3.37
C SER A 190 0.85 4.72 -4.48
N VAL A 191 1.16 5.40 -5.59
CA VAL A 191 1.95 4.87 -6.71
C VAL A 191 2.91 5.98 -7.13
N GLU A 192 4.21 5.73 -7.07
CA GLU A 192 5.22 6.75 -7.30
C GLU A 192 6.44 6.19 -8.03
N SER A 193 7.17 7.10 -8.66
CA SER A 193 8.52 6.86 -9.16
C SER A 193 9.36 8.10 -8.91
N TYR A 194 10.60 7.86 -8.48
CA TYR A 194 11.58 8.91 -8.30
C TYR A 194 11.86 9.62 -9.63
N HIS A 195 12.13 8.87 -10.69
CA HIS A 195 12.57 9.47 -11.96
C HIS A 195 11.39 10.09 -12.73
N PRO A 196 11.47 11.38 -13.11
CA PRO A 196 10.36 12.09 -13.75
C PRO A 196 9.95 11.54 -15.12
N THR A 197 10.80 10.74 -15.76
CA THR A 197 10.53 10.12 -17.05
C THR A 197 9.91 8.73 -16.96
N ASN A 198 9.83 8.16 -15.75
CA ASN A 198 9.29 6.82 -15.55
C ASN A 198 7.77 6.86 -15.49
N SER A 199 7.16 5.87 -16.11
CA SER A 199 5.72 5.59 -16.04
C SER A 199 5.52 4.08 -15.86
N PHE A 200 4.43 3.70 -15.19
CA PHE A 200 4.04 2.30 -15.07
C PHE A 200 2.59 2.16 -14.61
N GLY A 201 2.01 1.00 -14.90
CA GLY A 201 0.65 0.68 -14.49
C GLY A 201 -0.03 -0.23 -15.51
N PRO A 202 -1.35 -0.41 -15.37
CA PRO A 202 -2.12 -0.06 -14.17
C PRO A 202 -1.65 -0.89 -12.96
N VAL A 203 -1.57 -0.27 -11.78
CA VAL A 203 -1.52 -0.97 -10.50
C VAL A 203 -2.95 -1.09 -10.00
N THR A 204 -3.43 -2.30 -9.74
CA THR A 204 -4.81 -2.53 -9.28
C THR A 204 -4.83 -2.89 -7.81
N PHE A 205 -5.55 -2.11 -7.00
CA PHE A 205 -5.87 -2.43 -5.61
C PHE A 205 -7.30 -2.95 -5.54
N GLU A 206 -7.48 -4.16 -5.01
CA GLU A 206 -8.81 -4.78 -4.94
C GLU A 206 -9.65 -4.22 -3.78
N TYR A 207 -8.99 -3.95 -2.64
CA TYR A 207 -9.63 -3.42 -1.44
C TYR A 207 -8.65 -2.63 -0.58
N PHE A 208 -9.18 -1.85 0.36
CA PHE A 208 -8.46 -1.22 1.45
C PHE A 208 -9.27 -1.48 2.73
N LEU A 209 -8.84 -2.46 3.54
CA LEU A 209 -9.49 -2.77 4.82
C LEU A 209 -8.72 -2.10 5.93
N ILE A 210 -9.42 -1.42 6.84
CA ILE A 210 -8.84 -0.69 7.95
C ILE A 210 -9.55 -1.09 9.25
N ASP A 211 -8.77 -1.53 10.23
CA ASP A 211 -9.19 -1.74 11.62
C ASP A 211 -8.47 -0.73 12.52
N GLY A 212 -9.23 0.02 13.33
CA GLY A 212 -8.75 1.17 14.11
C GLY A 212 -9.86 1.91 14.84
N ALA A 213 -9.50 2.78 15.79
CA ALA A 213 -10.45 3.40 16.73
C ALA A 213 -11.14 4.68 16.19
N PHE A 214 -10.50 5.42 15.29
CA PHE A 214 -11.06 6.59 14.61
C PHE A 214 -11.96 6.15 13.45
N PRO A 215 -13.04 6.88 13.03
CA PRO A 215 -13.94 6.44 11.98
C PRO A 215 -13.19 5.87 10.76
N THR A 216 -13.17 4.54 10.70
CA THR A 216 -12.53 3.75 9.67
C THR A 216 -13.49 3.60 8.51
N ARG A 217 -13.00 3.79 7.28
CA ARG A 217 -13.78 3.46 6.08
C ARG A 217 -13.01 2.44 5.28
N SER A 218 -13.34 1.17 5.49
CA SER A 218 -12.92 0.11 4.59
C SER A 218 -13.60 0.30 3.24
N SER A 219 -12.86 0.05 2.16
CA SER A 219 -13.35 0.17 0.78
C SER A 219 -13.08 -1.11 0.01
N TYR A 220 -14.09 -1.58 -0.72
CA TYR A 220 -13.97 -2.67 -1.69
C TYR A 220 -14.13 -2.07 -3.09
N PHE A 221 -13.11 -2.15 -3.92
CA PHE A 221 -13.10 -1.44 -5.20
C PHE A 221 -13.66 -2.26 -6.37
N GLY A 222 -14.25 -3.44 -6.09
CA GLY A 222 -14.71 -4.39 -7.09
C GLY A 222 -16.22 -4.45 -7.36
N GLU A 223 -17.05 -4.67 -6.33
CA GLU A 223 -18.52 -4.84 -6.46
C GLU A 223 -19.33 -3.68 -5.86
N TYR A 224 -18.87 -3.10 -4.76
CA TYR A 224 -19.56 -2.01 -4.03
C TYR A 224 -18.63 -0.81 -3.91
N TRP A 225 -18.45 -0.14 -5.05
CA TRP A 225 -17.56 1.00 -5.17
C TRP A 225 -18.04 2.21 -4.35
N SER A 226 -17.17 2.75 -3.51
CA SER A 226 -17.28 4.12 -3.02
C SER A 226 -15.90 4.67 -2.65
N LEU A 227 -15.62 5.90 -3.09
CA LEU A 227 -14.51 6.72 -2.61
C LEU A 227 -14.97 7.79 -1.62
N ASP A 228 -16.13 7.62 -1.00
CA ASP A 228 -16.65 8.59 -0.05
C ASP A 228 -15.75 8.71 1.17
N GLY A 229 -15.22 9.92 1.40
CA GLY A 229 -14.26 10.19 2.47
C GLY A 229 -12.80 9.94 2.09
N TRP A 230 -12.52 9.58 0.83
CA TRP A 230 -11.18 9.65 0.27
C TRP A 230 -10.90 11.05 -0.29
N GLU A 231 -9.70 11.53 -0.03
CA GLU A 231 -9.11 12.72 -0.61
C GLU A 231 -8.01 12.32 -1.62
N PHE A 232 -7.77 13.21 -2.58
CA PHE A 232 -6.89 12.94 -3.72
C PHE A 232 -5.85 14.05 -3.83
N ASP A 233 -4.58 13.64 -3.82
CA ASP A 233 -3.48 14.48 -4.27
C ASP A 233 -2.71 13.70 -5.34
N LEU A 234 -3.32 13.62 -6.53
CA LEU A 234 -2.80 12.84 -7.66
C LEU A 234 -1.94 13.67 -8.62
N GLY A 235 -2.12 15.00 -8.58
CA GLY A 235 -1.53 15.91 -9.56
C GLY A 235 -1.84 15.51 -11.01
N LYS A 236 -0.94 15.88 -11.94
CA LYS A 236 -0.99 15.43 -13.34
C LYS A 236 -0.19 14.15 -13.59
N ARG A 237 0.19 13.45 -12.52
CA ARG A 237 1.17 12.37 -12.55
C ARG A 237 0.54 10.99 -12.43
N VAL A 238 -0.65 10.90 -11.83
CA VAL A 238 -1.38 9.64 -11.73
C VAL A 238 -2.72 9.77 -12.45
N LYS A 239 -3.01 8.80 -13.31
CA LYS A 239 -4.33 8.60 -13.88
C LYS A 239 -5.07 7.58 -13.03
N LEU A 240 -6.19 8.01 -12.49
CA LEU A 240 -7.16 7.13 -11.86
C LEU A 240 -7.98 6.48 -12.98
N GLN A 241 -7.92 5.15 -13.06
CA GLN A 241 -8.72 4.36 -13.98
C GLN A 241 -9.62 3.41 -13.19
N PHE A 242 -10.64 2.92 -13.88
CA PHE A 242 -11.55 1.92 -13.37
C PHE A 242 -11.68 0.83 -14.43
N LYS A 243 -11.61 -0.43 -13.97
CA LYS A 243 -11.90 -1.60 -14.78
C LYS A 243 -13.18 -2.22 -14.24
N GLU A 244 -14.28 -1.95 -14.93
CA GLU A 244 -15.48 -2.78 -14.91
C GLU A 244 -15.18 -4.01 -15.78
N GLU A 245 -15.44 -5.23 -15.30
CA GLU A 245 -15.61 -6.35 -16.21
C GLU A 245 -16.71 -5.99 -17.21
N ALA A 246 -16.39 -6.07 -18.50
CA ALA A 246 -17.39 -5.96 -19.55
C ALA A 246 -18.43 -7.06 -19.31
N ASP A 247 -19.69 -6.65 -19.11
CA ASP A 247 -20.87 -7.49 -18.90
C ASP A 247 -20.74 -8.89 -19.53
N GLY A 248 -20.37 -9.85 -18.69
CA GLY A 248 -20.50 -11.28 -18.94
C GLY A 248 -21.93 -11.76 -18.66
N LEU A 249 -22.94 -10.95 -18.95
CA LEU A 249 -24.36 -11.34 -18.95
C LEU A 249 -24.90 -11.14 -20.37
N LYS A 250 -24.54 -12.07 -21.25
CA LYS A 250 -25.44 -12.37 -22.38
C LYS A 250 -26.71 -12.97 -21.78
N ARG A 251 -27.83 -12.35 -22.16
CA ARG A 251 -29.20 -12.88 -22.00
C ARG A 251 -29.30 -14.33 -22.47
#